data_AF-A0A5C2RMK0-F1
#
_entry.id   AF-A0A5C2RMK0-F1
#
_cell.length_a   1.000
_cell.length_b   1.000
_cell.length_c   1.000
_cell.angle_alpha   90.00
_cell.angle_beta   90.00
_cell.angle_gamma   90.00
#
_symmetry.space_group_name_H-M   'P 1'
#
loop_
_entity.id
_entity.type
_entity.pdbx_description
1 polymer ?
#
loop_
_entity_poly.entity_id
_entity_poly.type
_entity_poly.pdbx_seq_one_letter_code
_entity_poly.pdbx_strand_id
1 'polypeptide(L)'
;MRYYEQRYPEVDELVMVQVRQIAEMGAYVKLLEYDNIEGMILLSELSRRRIRSIQKLIRVGRNEVVVVLRVDKEKGYIDLSKRRVSPEDITKCEERYMKSKTVASIMRHVASKVPSVNGEVLEGEQAKQAEAEAAETKRARRAAKKEGHEEDIPDETLGGGASEEARLEQLYEEIAWPLGRKYGHPYDAFKLALTEPDVVFSSLPSPPQPAVLSVLVSTIARRLTPQPIKLRADIELTCYTPAGIDAIKKALRAGEAQSNEAVPIKAKLVAPPLYVLSTNATDKYAAVDRLERAIESIQSTIEDQGGSLVVKMKPKAVSETEEQDLAQLMAKAGAENAEVSGDEDEEEAL
;
A
#
# COMPACT_ATOMS: atom_id res chain seq x y z
N MET A 1 13.76 1.98 15.38
CA MET A 1 14.27 1.86 14.01
C MET A 1 14.49 3.22 13.34
N ARG A 2 15.70 3.48 12.84
CA ARG A 2 16.04 4.66 12.02
C ARG A 2 15.93 4.37 10.52
N TYR A 3 15.40 5.30 9.74
CA TYR A 3 15.26 5.16 8.27
C TYR A 3 16.50 5.65 7.55
N TYR A 4 17.19 6.64 8.12
CA TYR A 4 18.43 7.19 7.59
C TYR A 4 19.63 6.76 8.41
N GLU A 5 20.80 6.85 7.79
CA GLU A 5 22.08 6.55 8.43
C GLU A 5 22.37 7.52 9.58
N GLN A 6 22.05 8.80 9.38
CA GLN A 6 22.25 9.83 10.39
C GLN A 6 21.31 9.59 11.59
N ARG A 7 21.88 9.59 12.79
CA ARG A 7 21.11 9.38 14.04
C ARG A 7 20.20 10.57 14.38
N TYR A 8 20.60 11.77 13.98
CA TYR A 8 19.83 12.99 14.19
C TYR A 8 19.61 13.69 12.84
N PRO A 9 18.45 14.32 12.64
CA PRO A 9 18.20 15.11 11.43
C PRO A 9 19.11 16.35 11.36
N GLU A 10 19.22 16.93 10.18
CA GLU A 10 19.91 18.21 9.99
C GLU A 10 18.97 19.40 10.24
N VAL A 11 19.56 20.58 10.46
CA VAL A 11 18.79 21.83 10.60
C VAL A 11 18.15 22.18 9.27
N ASP A 12 16.93 22.73 9.33
CA ASP A 12 16.07 23.05 8.18
C ASP A 12 15.56 21.82 7.39
N GLU A 13 15.76 20.60 7.89
CA GLU A 13 15.19 19.39 7.28
C GLU A 13 13.71 19.19 7.63
N LEU A 14 12.93 18.72 6.66
CA LEU A 14 11.53 18.36 6.82
C LEU A 14 11.41 16.92 7.31
N VAL A 15 10.70 16.72 8.40
CA VAL A 15 10.53 15.41 9.03
C VAL A 15 9.07 15.15 9.39
N MET A 16 8.65 13.89 9.26
CA MET A 16 7.35 13.42 9.73
C MET A 16 7.40 13.06 11.21
N VAL A 17 6.54 13.69 12.01
CA VAL A 17 6.47 13.44 13.46
C VAL A 17 5.09 12.97 13.88
N GLN A 18 5.03 12.19 14.95
CA GLN A 18 3.78 11.82 15.61
C GLN A 18 3.66 12.53 16.95
N VAL A 19 2.51 13.15 17.21
CA VAL A 19 2.30 13.87 18.47
C VAL A 19 2.06 12.89 19.62
N ARG A 20 2.93 12.91 20.63
CA ARG A 20 2.82 12.06 21.82
C ARG A 20 1.97 12.73 22.89
N GLN A 21 2.27 13.97 23.22
CA GLN A 21 1.60 14.71 24.29
C GLN A 21 1.63 16.20 24.01
N ILE A 22 0.60 16.90 24.46
CA ILE A 22 0.55 18.36 24.43
C ILE A 22 0.75 18.85 25.87
N ALA A 23 1.74 19.70 26.08
CA ALA A 23 2.06 20.34 27.36
C ALA A 23 1.86 21.87 27.26
N GLU A 24 2.00 22.57 28.38
CA GLU A 24 1.81 24.02 28.45
C GLU A 24 2.92 24.80 27.71
N MET A 25 4.14 24.25 27.69
CA MET A 25 5.30 24.86 27.01
C MET A 25 5.43 24.48 25.53
N GLY A 26 4.80 23.39 25.09
CA GLY A 26 5.00 22.82 23.76
C GLY A 26 4.19 21.55 23.50
N ALA A 27 4.28 21.05 22.28
CA ALA A 27 3.86 19.69 21.95
C ALA A 27 5.09 18.78 21.88
N TYR A 28 5.10 17.71 22.67
CA TYR A 28 6.09 16.65 22.56
C TYR A 28 5.68 15.69 21.46
N VAL A 29 6.61 15.46 20.54
CA VAL A 29 6.40 14.63 19.35
C VAL A 29 7.54 13.62 19.23
N LYS A 30 7.28 12.54 18.50
CA LYS A 30 8.26 11.51 18.18
C LYS A 30 8.57 11.55 16.69
N LEU A 31 9.84 11.56 16.32
CA LEU A 31 10.28 11.52 14.92
C LEU A 31 10.21 10.07 14.42
N LEU A 32 9.25 9.76 13.56
CA LEU A 32 9.04 8.39 13.08
C LEU A 32 10.20 7.88 12.20
N GLU A 33 10.93 8.81 11.58
CA GLU A 33 12.04 8.50 10.66
C GLU A 33 13.37 8.25 11.39
N TYR A 34 13.51 8.74 12.62
CA TYR A 34 14.75 8.68 13.39
C TYR A 34 14.51 7.98 14.72
N ASP A 35 14.16 6.69 14.67
CA ASP A 35 14.06 5.85 15.88
C ASP A 35 13.11 6.36 16.98
N ASN A 36 12.07 7.09 16.60
CA ASN A 36 11.11 7.70 17.54
C ASN A 36 11.78 8.63 18.57
N ILE A 37 12.91 9.25 18.22
CA ILE A 37 13.55 10.28 19.04
C ILE A 37 12.52 11.37 19.38
N GLU A 38 12.59 11.86 20.61
CA GLU A 38 11.68 12.88 21.09
C GLU A 38 12.10 14.27 20.58
N GLY A 39 11.13 15.01 20.08
CA GLY A 39 11.27 16.40 19.70
C GLY A 39 10.19 17.26 20.35
N MET A 40 10.44 18.56 20.42
CA MET A 40 9.50 19.53 20.99
C MET A 40 9.13 20.56 19.92
N ILE A 41 7.82 20.79 19.76
CA ILE A 41 7.29 21.91 18.98
C ILE A 41 6.87 23.00 19.97
N LEU A 42 7.50 24.17 19.90
CA LEU A 42 7.11 25.33 20.71
C LEU A 42 5.72 25.85 20.27
N LEU A 43 4.91 26.37 21.20
CA LEU A 43 3.60 26.94 20.87
C LEU A 43 3.71 28.09 19.85
N SER A 44 4.75 28.91 19.96
CA SER A 44 5.03 30.02 19.03
C SER A 44 5.34 29.55 17.61
N GLU A 45 5.81 28.31 17.47
CA GLU A 45 6.18 27.69 16.19
C GLU A 45 5.10 26.71 15.70
N LEU A 46 3.92 26.73 16.31
CA LEU A 46 2.79 25.86 15.93
C LEU A 46 1.93 26.44 14.80
N SER A 47 1.70 27.75 14.79
CA SER A 47 0.87 28.41 13.78
C SER A 47 1.32 29.84 13.49
N ARG A 48 1.07 30.30 12.26
CA ARG A 48 1.30 31.70 11.86
C ARG A 48 0.23 32.67 12.39
N ARG A 49 -0.95 32.17 12.78
CA ARG A 49 -2.10 32.97 13.23
C ARG A 49 -2.34 32.81 14.73
N ARG A 50 -3.00 33.79 15.36
CA ARG A 50 -3.41 33.71 16.78
C ARG A 50 -4.29 32.47 17.00
N ILE A 51 -3.90 31.63 17.94
CA ILE A 51 -4.52 30.34 18.22
C ILE A 51 -5.65 30.53 19.23
N ARG A 52 -6.85 30.02 18.92
CA ARG A 52 -7.98 29.96 19.88
C ARG A 52 -7.95 28.69 20.73
N SER A 53 -7.58 27.55 20.11
CA SER A 53 -7.45 26.26 20.79
C SER A 53 -6.39 25.40 20.08
N ILE A 54 -5.47 24.83 20.86
CA ILE A 54 -4.37 23.99 20.38
C ILE A 54 -4.88 22.65 19.86
N GLN A 55 -5.92 22.09 20.50
CA GLN A 55 -6.52 20.80 20.16
C GLN A 55 -7.12 20.74 18.74
N LYS A 56 -7.42 21.90 18.13
CA LYS A 56 -7.89 21.97 16.74
C LYS A 56 -6.75 21.84 15.74
N LEU A 57 -5.55 22.29 16.09
CA LEU A 57 -4.38 22.34 15.20
C LEU A 57 -3.51 21.09 15.28
N ILE A 58 -3.43 20.48 16.47
CA ILE A 58 -2.70 19.25 16.72
C ILE A 58 -3.58 18.33 17.56
N ARG A 59 -3.61 17.06 17.19
CA ARG A 59 -4.20 16.00 18.01
C ARG A 59 -3.15 14.97 18.35
N VAL A 60 -3.20 14.50 19.59
CA VAL A 60 -2.37 13.38 20.05
C VAL A 60 -2.61 12.16 19.17
N GLY A 61 -1.52 11.47 18.80
CA GLY A 61 -1.53 10.29 17.94
C GLY A 61 -1.55 10.57 16.44
N ARG A 62 -1.78 11.82 16.00
CA ARG A 62 -1.71 12.18 14.57
C ARG A 62 -0.29 12.47 14.12
N ASN A 63 -0.05 12.21 12.84
CA ASN A 63 1.18 12.53 12.16
C ASN A 63 1.10 13.95 11.58
N GLU A 64 2.18 14.69 11.73
CA GLU A 64 2.32 16.08 11.30
C GLU A 64 3.68 16.28 10.63
N VAL A 65 3.73 17.11 9.59
CA VAL A 65 4.99 17.51 8.96
C VAL A 65 5.52 18.76 9.65
N VAL A 66 6.79 18.72 10.05
CA VAL A 66 7.48 19.83 10.72
C VAL A 66 8.88 19.99 10.16
N VAL A 67 9.45 21.19 10.33
CA VAL A 67 10.85 21.48 10.00
C VAL A 67 11.68 21.52 11.27
N VAL A 68 12.89 20.99 11.19
CA VAL A 68 13.88 21.02 12.28
C VAL A 68 14.51 22.41 12.38
N LEU A 69 14.40 23.05 13.53
CA LEU A 69 15.03 24.36 13.78
C LEU A 69 16.42 24.22 14.37
N ARG A 70 16.55 23.34 15.36
CA ARG A 70 17.80 23.17 16.11
C ARG A 70 17.87 21.76 16.65
N VAL A 71 19.09 21.22 16.64
CA VAL A 71 19.40 19.90 17.16
C VAL A 71 20.54 20.02 18.15
N ASP A 72 20.30 19.65 19.40
CA ASP A 72 21.34 19.49 20.41
C ASP A 72 21.73 18.01 20.53
N LYS A 73 22.84 17.64 19.89
CA LYS A 73 23.32 16.24 19.83
C LYS A 73 23.77 15.70 21.20
N GLU A 74 24.17 16.58 22.12
CA GLU A 74 24.64 16.19 23.46
C GLU A 74 23.49 15.83 24.40
N LYS A 75 22.38 16.57 24.31
CA LYS A 75 21.21 16.39 25.18
C LYS A 75 20.07 15.63 24.51
N GLY A 76 20.15 15.43 23.19
CA GLY A 76 19.11 14.79 22.39
C GLY A 76 17.86 15.65 22.19
N TYR A 77 17.93 16.96 22.43
CA TYR A 77 16.79 17.87 22.23
C TYR A 77 16.72 18.32 20.77
N ILE A 78 15.52 18.21 20.19
CA ILE A 78 15.23 18.66 18.84
C ILE A 78 14.08 19.66 18.89
N ASP A 79 14.39 20.89 18.50
CA ASP A 79 13.38 21.95 18.37
C ASP A 79 12.79 21.90 16.97
N LEU A 80 11.46 21.86 16.91
CA LEU A 80 10.69 21.68 15.69
C LEU A 80 9.73 22.84 15.47
N SER A 81 9.43 23.13 14.20
CA SER A 81 8.45 24.14 13.80
C SER A 81 7.47 23.59 12.78
N LYS A 82 6.17 23.77 13.05
CA LYS A 82 5.10 23.55 12.07
C LYS A 82 4.83 24.82 11.26
N ARG A 83 5.11 25.98 11.84
CA ARG A 83 4.80 27.30 11.27
C ARG A 83 5.55 27.58 9.97
N ARG A 84 6.78 27.09 9.84
CA ARG A 84 7.65 27.38 8.70
C ARG A 84 7.43 26.48 7.48
N VAL A 85 6.63 25.44 7.62
CA VAL A 85 6.36 24.48 6.54
C VAL A 85 5.39 25.09 5.52
N SER A 86 5.75 25.02 4.24
CA SER A 86 4.88 25.43 3.12
C SER A 86 4.02 24.25 2.65
N PRO A 87 2.84 24.47 2.03
CA PRO A 87 2.01 23.37 1.55
C PRO A 87 2.72 22.46 0.53
N GLU A 88 3.61 23.02 -0.31
CA GLU A 88 4.44 22.25 -1.25
C GLU A 88 5.43 21.33 -0.52
N ASP A 89 5.97 21.79 0.61
CA ASP A 89 6.93 21.04 1.43
C ASP A 89 6.25 19.89 2.18
N ILE A 90 4.97 20.08 2.57
CA ILE A 90 4.15 19.01 3.17
C ILE A 90 4.05 17.84 2.19
N THR A 91 3.67 18.10 0.93
CA THR A 91 3.51 17.05 -0.08
C THR A 91 4.84 16.34 -0.36
N LYS A 92 5.96 17.09 -0.48
CA LYS A 92 7.29 16.48 -0.67
C LYS A 92 7.71 15.61 0.51
N CYS A 93 7.48 16.08 1.74
CA CYS A 93 7.82 15.34 2.95
C CYS A 93 6.94 14.08 3.09
N GLU A 94 5.64 14.19 2.81
CA GLU A 94 4.73 13.04 2.81
C GLU A 94 5.16 11.99 1.78
N GLU A 95 5.52 12.41 0.56
CA GLU A 95 6.01 11.51 -0.47
C GLU A 95 7.31 10.81 -0.05
N ARG A 96 8.29 11.57 0.47
CA ARG A 96 9.57 11.01 0.99
C ARG A 96 9.32 10.02 2.12
N TYR A 97 8.47 10.38 3.08
CA TYR A 97 8.10 9.51 4.20
C TYR A 97 7.41 8.23 3.72
N MET A 98 6.49 8.30 2.76
CA MET A 98 5.81 7.11 2.20
C MET A 98 6.78 6.18 1.48
N LYS A 99 7.76 6.73 0.74
CA LYS A 99 8.84 5.96 0.12
C LYS A 99 9.67 5.22 1.18
N SER A 100 10.14 5.92 2.22
CA SER A 100 10.92 5.33 3.32
C SER A 100 10.13 4.30 4.13
N LYS A 101 8.85 4.56 4.41
CA LYS A 101 7.96 3.62 5.09
C LYS A 101 7.74 2.34 4.30
N THR A 102 7.64 2.45 2.98
CA THR A 102 7.53 1.28 2.08
C THR A 102 8.79 0.41 2.16
N VAL A 103 9.97 1.05 2.09
CA VAL A 103 11.27 0.38 2.26
C VAL A 103 11.35 -0.31 3.62
N ALA A 104 10.97 0.38 4.70
CA ALA A 104 10.97 -0.19 6.05
C ALA A 104 10.04 -1.39 6.20
N SER A 105 8.86 -1.35 5.58
CA SER A 105 7.95 -2.48 5.56
C SER A 105 8.53 -3.69 4.84
N ILE A 106 9.22 -3.48 3.71
CA ILE A 106 9.87 -4.55 2.94
C ILE A 106 11.02 -5.16 3.74
N MET A 107 11.90 -4.32 4.27
CA MET A 107 13.05 -4.78 5.05
C MET A 107 12.62 -5.54 6.31
N ARG A 108 11.58 -5.08 7.01
CA ARG A 108 10.99 -5.81 8.14
C ARG A 108 10.44 -7.17 7.73
N HIS A 109 9.80 -7.26 6.57
CA HIS A 109 9.27 -8.53 6.05
C HIS A 109 10.38 -9.51 5.67
N VAL A 110 11.49 -9.01 5.15
CA VAL A 110 12.68 -9.82 4.86
C VAL A 110 13.33 -10.29 6.16
N ALA A 111 13.50 -9.41 7.15
CA ALA A 111 14.05 -9.75 8.46
C ALA A 111 13.23 -10.85 9.17
N SER A 112 11.90 -10.79 9.08
CA SER A 112 11.01 -11.81 9.65
C SER A 112 11.08 -13.17 8.93
N LYS A 113 11.37 -13.17 7.63
CA LYS A 113 11.42 -14.40 6.81
C LYS A 113 12.75 -15.13 6.84
N VAL A 114 13.83 -14.48 7.28
CA VAL A 114 15.16 -15.08 7.35
C VAL A 114 15.52 -15.33 8.82
N PRO A 115 15.19 -16.51 9.39
CA PRO A 115 15.83 -16.96 10.62
C PRO A 115 17.27 -17.37 10.26
N SER A 116 18.27 -16.59 10.70
CA SER A 116 19.67 -16.82 10.30
C SER A 116 20.13 -18.26 10.55
N VAL A 117 20.51 -18.93 9.46
CA VAL A 117 21.52 -19.99 9.46
C VAL A 117 22.86 -19.27 9.51
N ASN A 118 23.39 -19.07 10.71
CA ASN A 118 24.81 -18.82 10.97
C ASN A 118 25.03 -19.18 12.44
N GLY A 119 25.20 -20.49 12.67
CA GLY A 119 25.58 -21.00 13.97
C GLY A 119 27.07 -20.78 14.20
N GLU A 120 27.40 -20.02 15.24
CA GLU A 120 28.38 -20.54 16.18
C GLU A 120 27.62 -21.32 17.26
N VAL A 121 28.13 -22.53 17.47
CA VAL A 121 27.51 -23.63 18.20
C VAL A 121 27.84 -23.44 19.68
N LEU A 122 26.87 -23.08 20.51
CA LEU A 122 26.84 -23.45 21.93
C LEU A 122 25.39 -23.64 22.40
N GLU A 123 25.02 -24.93 22.47
CA GLU A 123 24.23 -25.57 23.53
C GLU A 123 22.76 -25.12 23.72
N GLY A 124 21.73 -25.87 23.30
CA GLY A 124 21.61 -27.33 23.34
C GLY A 124 21.10 -27.86 24.69
N GLU A 125 21.26 -27.10 25.80
CA GLU A 125 20.86 -27.55 27.14
C GLU A 125 19.83 -26.66 27.85
N GLN A 126 19.62 -25.42 27.44
CA GLN A 126 18.74 -24.49 28.16
C GLN A 126 17.24 -24.66 27.87
N ALA A 127 16.88 -25.27 26.74
CA ALA A 127 15.48 -25.51 26.38
C ALA A 127 14.79 -26.56 27.28
N LYS A 128 15.55 -27.47 27.91
CA LYS A 128 14.97 -28.50 28.80
C LYS A 128 14.81 -28.05 30.25
N GLN A 129 15.55 -27.02 30.69
CA GLN A 129 15.40 -26.46 32.05
C GLN A 129 14.23 -25.49 32.16
N ALA A 130 13.95 -24.70 31.11
CA ALA A 130 12.83 -23.75 31.09
C ALA A 130 11.45 -24.44 31.13
N GLU A 131 11.35 -25.67 30.61
CA GLU A 131 10.09 -26.44 30.63
C GLU A 131 9.82 -27.10 32.00
N ALA A 132 10.88 -27.39 32.77
CA ALA A 132 10.77 -27.93 34.12
C ALA A 132 10.40 -26.86 35.17
N GLU A 133 10.98 -25.65 35.07
CA GLU A 133 10.66 -24.54 35.99
C GLU A 133 9.23 -24.02 35.80
N ALA A 134 8.75 -23.93 34.54
CA ALA A 134 7.39 -23.47 34.24
C ALA A 134 6.28 -24.41 34.79
N ALA A 135 6.60 -25.69 34.99
CA ALA A 135 5.70 -26.66 35.61
C ALA A 135 5.63 -26.52 37.15
N GLU A 136 6.74 -26.12 37.78
CA GLU A 136 6.83 -25.91 39.22
C GLU A 136 6.17 -24.59 39.65
N THR A 137 6.33 -23.51 38.86
CA THR A 137 5.69 -22.21 39.14
C THR A 137 4.16 -22.28 38.99
N LYS A 138 3.64 -23.11 38.07
CA LYS A 138 2.19 -23.33 37.92
C LYS A 138 1.58 -24.08 39.11
N ARG A 139 2.35 -24.92 39.80
CA ARG A 139 1.92 -25.66 41.00
C ARG A 139 1.92 -24.75 42.24
N ALA A 140 2.90 -23.85 42.36
CA ALA A 140 2.96 -22.84 43.42
C ALA A 140 1.86 -21.76 43.30
N ARG A 141 1.51 -21.33 42.08
CA ARG A 141 0.47 -20.31 41.84
C ARG A 141 -0.96 -20.77 42.19
N ARG A 142 -1.21 -22.08 42.31
CA ARG A 142 -2.51 -22.61 42.79
C ARG A 142 -2.65 -22.62 44.31
N ALA A 143 -1.55 -22.54 45.08
CA ALA A 143 -1.59 -22.55 46.53
C ALA A 143 -1.79 -21.15 47.15
N ALA A 144 -1.40 -20.08 46.46
CA ALA A 144 -1.46 -18.71 46.96
C ALA A 144 -2.78 -17.95 46.66
N LYS A 145 -3.85 -18.65 46.23
CA LYS A 145 -5.18 -18.05 45.96
C LYS A 145 -6.09 -18.08 47.20
N LYS A 146 -5.56 -17.69 48.35
CA LYS A 146 -6.31 -17.38 49.57
C LYS A 146 -5.61 -16.20 50.23
N GLU A 147 -6.40 -15.20 50.56
CA GLU A 147 -6.03 -13.88 51.12
C GLU A 147 -5.67 -12.84 50.05
N GLY A 148 -6.55 -11.86 49.92
CA GLY A 148 -6.54 -10.86 48.86
C GLY A 148 -6.01 -9.50 49.30
N HIS A 149 -5.49 -8.77 48.32
CA HIS A 149 -5.51 -7.30 48.27
C HIS A 149 -5.34 -6.88 46.81
N GLU A 150 -6.19 -5.97 46.33
CA GLU A 150 -6.12 -5.31 45.03
C GLU A 150 -5.18 -4.10 45.15
N GLU A 151 -4.03 -4.13 44.45
CA GLU A 151 -3.32 -2.92 44.01
C GLU A 151 -2.69 -3.19 42.63
N ASP A 152 -2.79 -2.18 41.77
CA ASP A 152 -2.35 -2.13 40.37
C ASP A 152 -0.88 -2.53 40.18
N ILE A 153 -0.63 -3.45 39.22
CA ILE A 153 0.70 -3.78 38.71
C ILE A 153 0.71 -3.52 37.20
N PRO A 154 1.65 -2.74 36.64
CA PRO A 154 1.74 -2.51 35.20
C PRO A 154 2.18 -3.77 34.44
N ASP A 155 1.56 -3.96 33.28
CA ASP A 155 1.82 -4.99 32.28
C ASP A 155 3.25 -4.88 31.70
N GLU A 156 4.21 -5.59 32.31
CA GLU A 156 5.49 -5.93 31.69
C GLU A 156 5.33 -7.18 30.81
N THR A 157 5.14 -6.96 29.51
CA THR A 157 5.34 -7.97 28.48
C THR A 157 6.26 -7.45 27.37
N LEU A 158 7.58 -7.43 27.60
CA LEU A 158 8.58 -7.19 26.55
C LEU A 158 9.86 -7.99 26.84
N GLY A 159 10.02 -9.14 26.17
CA GLY A 159 11.18 -10.02 26.35
C GLY A 159 11.62 -10.82 25.12
N GLY A 160 11.35 -10.33 23.90
CA GLY A 160 11.73 -11.04 22.66
C GLY A 160 12.17 -10.19 21.46
N GLY A 161 12.10 -8.86 21.51
CA GLY A 161 12.27 -7.99 20.34
C GLY A 161 13.71 -7.58 19.97
N ALA A 162 14.67 -7.70 20.89
CA ALA A 162 16.01 -7.12 20.70
C ALA A 162 16.85 -7.77 19.58
N SER A 163 16.63 -9.07 19.31
CA SER A 163 17.36 -9.80 18.25
C SER A 163 16.87 -9.44 16.84
N GLU A 164 15.57 -9.15 16.69
CA GLU A 164 14.99 -8.75 15.42
C GLU A 164 15.35 -7.32 15.04
N GLU A 165 15.40 -6.41 16.01
CA GLU A 165 15.80 -5.02 15.79
C GLU A 165 17.27 -4.90 15.37
N ALA A 166 18.18 -5.65 16.02
CA ALA A 166 19.59 -5.67 15.66
C ALA A 166 19.82 -6.23 14.23
N ARG A 167 19.09 -7.29 13.84
CA ARG A 167 19.15 -7.84 12.47
C ARG A 167 18.63 -6.86 11.43
N LEU A 168 17.55 -6.15 11.75
CA LEU A 168 16.98 -5.17 10.87
C LEU A 168 17.94 -3.98 10.67
N GLU A 169 18.66 -3.57 11.71
CA GLU A 169 19.70 -2.56 11.61
C GLU A 169 20.87 -3.03 10.73
N GLN A 170 21.33 -4.28 10.89
CA GLN A 170 22.36 -4.87 10.02
C GLN A 170 21.94 -4.88 8.54
N LEU A 171 20.70 -5.29 8.26
CA LEU A 171 20.18 -5.27 6.89
C LEU A 171 20.10 -3.85 6.30
N TYR A 172 19.86 -2.84 7.13
CA TYR A 172 19.88 -1.44 6.72
C TYR A 172 21.30 -0.94 6.41
N GLU A 173 22.26 -1.32 7.24
CA GLU A 173 23.69 -1.02 7.06
C GLU A 173 24.24 -1.63 5.77
N GLU A 174 23.88 -2.88 5.48
CA GLU A 174 24.35 -3.59 4.29
C GLU A 174 23.67 -3.13 2.99
N ILE A 175 22.35 -2.86 3.04
CA ILE A 175 21.54 -2.70 1.83
C ILE A 175 20.98 -1.28 1.71
N ALA A 176 20.25 -0.80 2.71
CA ALA A 176 19.46 0.42 2.56
C ALA A 176 20.31 1.70 2.49
N TRP A 177 21.30 1.86 3.38
CA TRP A 177 22.12 3.08 3.42
C TRP A 177 23.08 3.21 2.23
N PRO A 178 23.80 2.15 1.80
CA PRO A 178 24.65 2.24 0.60
C PRO A 178 23.84 2.56 -0.66
N LEU A 179 22.65 1.98 -0.82
CA LEU A 179 21.76 2.30 -1.94
C LEU A 179 21.25 3.74 -1.88
N GLY A 180 20.91 4.24 -0.69
CA GLY A 180 20.53 5.63 -0.48
C GLY A 180 21.62 6.61 -0.89
N ARG A 181 22.89 6.33 -0.56
CA ARG A 181 24.02 7.18 -0.95
C ARG A 181 24.22 7.25 -2.47
N LYS A 182 24.00 6.14 -3.19
CA LYS A 182 24.26 6.06 -4.64
C LYS A 182 23.12 6.60 -5.49
N TYR A 183 21.88 6.29 -5.12
CA TYR A 183 20.69 6.63 -5.91
C TYR A 183 19.87 7.78 -5.31
N GLY A 184 20.34 8.41 -4.23
CA GLY A 184 19.66 9.47 -3.50
C GLY A 184 18.61 8.95 -2.51
N HIS A 185 17.77 7.99 -2.94
CA HIS A 185 16.78 7.36 -2.07
C HIS A 185 16.74 5.83 -2.26
N PRO A 186 16.70 5.02 -1.18
CA PRO A 186 16.66 3.56 -1.27
C PRO A 186 15.47 3.02 -2.09
N TYR A 187 14.35 3.75 -2.05
CA TYR A 187 13.14 3.43 -2.83
C TYR A 187 13.39 3.45 -4.35
N ASP A 188 14.15 4.42 -4.84
CA ASP A 188 14.42 4.53 -6.28
C ASP A 188 15.36 3.41 -6.74
N ALA A 189 16.32 3.04 -5.90
CA ALA A 189 17.14 1.85 -6.11
C ALA A 189 16.30 0.56 -6.15
N PHE A 190 15.33 0.41 -5.24
CA PHE A 190 14.42 -0.75 -5.25
C PHE A 190 13.52 -0.79 -6.48
N LYS A 191 13.11 0.37 -7.00
CA LYS A 191 12.36 0.45 -8.26
C LYS A 191 13.23 0.00 -9.44
N LEU A 192 14.48 0.45 -9.51
CA LEU A 192 15.43 -0.01 -10.53
C LEU A 192 15.76 -1.50 -10.40
N ALA A 193 15.80 -2.03 -9.17
CA ALA A 193 16.03 -3.45 -8.91
C ALA A 193 14.92 -4.37 -9.46
N LEU A 194 13.74 -3.83 -9.80
CA LEU A 194 12.70 -4.59 -10.51
C LEU A 194 13.09 -4.90 -11.96
N THR A 195 13.79 -3.99 -12.61
CA THR A 195 14.23 -4.11 -14.00
C THR A 195 15.64 -4.68 -14.12
N GLU A 196 16.56 -4.25 -13.25
CA GLU A 196 17.98 -4.61 -13.28
C GLU A 196 18.49 -4.91 -11.87
N PRO A 197 18.14 -6.07 -11.29
CA PRO A 197 18.55 -6.42 -9.92
C PRO A 197 20.09 -6.50 -9.80
N ASP A 198 20.76 -7.10 -10.78
CA ASP A 198 22.20 -7.38 -10.70
C ASP A 198 23.05 -6.10 -10.67
N VAL A 199 22.63 -5.06 -11.41
CA VAL A 199 23.34 -3.76 -11.45
C VAL A 199 23.22 -3.01 -10.13
N VAL A 200 22.06 -3.10 -9.48
CA VAL A 200 21.80 -2.42 -8.22
C VAL A 200 22.56 -3.11 -7.08
N PHE A 201 22.48 -4.44 -6.97
CA PHE A 201 23.09 -5.18 -5.87
C PHE A 201 24.60 -5.41 -6.03
N SER A 202 25.15 -5.44 -7.25
CA SER A 202 26.62 -5.49 -7.46
C SER A 202 27.34 -4.21 -7.04
N SER A 203 26.60 -3.11 -6.91
CA SER A 203 27.16 -1.85 -6.44
C SER A 203 27.28 -1.71 -4.94
N LEU A 204 26.90 -2.74 -4.19
CA LEU A 204 27.02 -2.79 -2.74
C LEU A 204 28.45 -3.21 -2.32
N PRO A 205 29.04 -2.52 -1.31
CA PRO A 205 30.38 -2.86 -0.80
C PRO A 205 30.46 -4.24 -0.11
N SER A 206 29.38 -4.69 0.53
CA SER A 206 29.25 -6.06 1.05
C SER A 206 28.07 -6.75 0.35
N PRO A 207 28.29 -7.90 -0.29
CA PRO A 207 27.18 -8.66 -0.85
C PRO A 207 26.41 -9.32 0.31
N PRO A 208 25.12 -8.99 0.52
CA PRO A 208 24.31 -9.72 1.48
C PRO A 208 24.16 -11.18 1.05
N GLN A 209 23.87 -12.06 2.01
CA GLN A 209 23.74 -13.49 1.74
C GLN A 209 22.76 -13.75 0.58
N PRO A 210 23.07 -14.66 -0.38
CA PRO A 210 22.21 -14.92 -1.54
C PRO A 210 20.77 -15.29 -1.18
N ALA A 211 20.59 -15.95 -0.03
CA ALA A 211 19.27 -16.26 0.53
C ALA A 211 18.46 -14.98 0.84
N VAL A 212 19.08 -13.96 1.44
CA VAL A 212 18.44 -12.67 1.74
C VAL A 212 18.08 -11.93 0.45
N LEU A 213 18.97 -11.93 -0.55
CA LEU A 213 18.72 -11.26 -1.83
C LEU A 213 17.51 -11.83 -2.57
N SER A 214 17.40 -13.17 -2.64
CA SER A 214 16.25 -13.79 -3.31
C SER A 214 14.91 -13.45 -2.63
N VAL A 215 14.87 -13.45 -1.30
CA VAL A 215 13.69 -13.08 -0.51
C VAL A 215 13.38 -11.59 -0.65
N LEU A 216 14.42 -10.75 -0.67
CA LEU A 216 14.30 -9.31 -0.86
C LEU A 216 13.72 -8.99 -2.25
N VAL A 217 14.31 -9.52 -3.32
CA VAL A 217 13.83 -9.31 -4.70
C VAL A 217 12.40 -9.82 -4.86
N SER A 218 12.07 -11.00 -4.33
CA SER A 218 10.69 -11.52 -4.34
C SER A 218 9.71 -10.60 -3.58
N THR A 219 10.14 -10.01 -2.47
CA THR A 219 9.32 -9.10 -1.67
C THR A 219 9.16 -7.75 -2.34
N ILE A 220 10.23 -7.19 -2.92
CA ILE A 220 10.22 -5.96 -3.71
C ILE A 220 9.29 -6.14 -4.91
N ALA A 221 9.45 -7.22 -5.68
CA ALA A 221 8.57 -7.55 -6.80
C ALA A 221 7.10 -7.58 -6.37
N ARG A 222 6.77 -8.23 -5.25
CA ARG A 222 5.38 -8.32 -4.78
C ARG A 222 4.80 -6.98 -4.30
N ARG A 223 5.63 -6.10 -3.75
CA ARG A 223 5.19 -4.88 -3.03
C ARG A 223 5.30 -3.61 -3.88
N LEU A 224 6.29 -3.51 -4.77
CA LEU A 224 6.54 -2.34 -5.62
C LEU A 224 6.01 -2.50 -7.04
N THR A 225 5.76 -3.72 -7.53
CA THR A 225 5.12 -3.84 -8.84
C THR A 225 3.69 -3.30 -8.74
N PRO A 226 3.29 -2.40 -9.67
CA PRO A 226 1.92 -1.95 -9.71
C PRO A 226 1.04 -3.18 -9.90
N GLN A 227 0.16 -3.42 -8.92
CA GLN A 227 -0.83 -4.49 -9.03
C GLN A 227 -1.71 -4.18 -10.24
N PRO A 228 -1.99 -5.18 -11.08
CA PRO A 228 -2.80 -4.96 -12.27
C PRO A 228 -4.20 -4.54 -11.83
N ILE A 229 -4.61 -3.34 -12.26
CA ILE A 229 -5.92 -2.78 -11.98
C ILE A 229 -6.86 -3.14 -13.11
N LYS A 230 -8.05 -3.60 -12.73
CA LYS A 230 -9.13 -3.81 -13.69
C LYS A 230 -9.80 -2.48 -13.97
N LEU A 231 -9.93 -2.11 -15.24
CA LEU A 231 -10.77 -0.99 -15.66
C LEU A 231 -12.00 -1.49 -16.39
N ARG A 232 -13.06 -0.73 -16.24
CA ARG A 232 -14.38 -1.01 -16.79
C ARG A 232 -14.94 0.22 -17.48
N ALA A 233 -15.61 0.01 -18.60
CA ALA A 233 -16.49 0.98 -19.22
C ALA A 233 -17.81 0.31 -19.59
N ASP A 234 -18.91 1.04 -19.38
CA ASP A 234 -20.25 0.56 -19.73
C ASP A 234 -20.75 1.34 -20.93
N ILE A 235 -21.09 0.60 -21.98
CA ILE A 235 -21.59 1.13 -23.23
C ILE A 235 -22.95 0.53 -23.54
N GLU A 236 -23.85 1.36 -24.03
CA GLU A 236 -25.13 0.95 -24.56
C GLU A 236 -25.04 0.95 -26.09
N LEU A 237 -25.31 -0.20 -26.71
CA LEU A 237 -25.24 -0.38 -28.16
C LEU A 237 -26.64 -0.68 -28.68
N THR A 238 -27.11 0.14 -29.61
CA THR A 238 -28.41 -0.05 -30.28
C THR A 238 -28.21 -0.06 -31.78
N CYS A 239 -28.86 -1.00 -32.47
CA CYS A 239 -28.87 -1.04 -33.92
C CYS A 239 -30.21 -1.60 -34.39
N TYR A 240 -30.97 -0.80 -35.14
CA TYR A 240 -32.32 -1.15 -35.59
C TYR A 240 -32.35 -1.70 -37.03
N THR A 241 -31.19 -1.93 -37.64
CA THR A 241 -31.12 -2.49 -38.99
C THR A 241 -31.43 -4.00 -38.97
N PRO A 242 -31.93 -4.58 -40.08
CA PRO A 242 -32.23 -6.01 -40.17
C PRO A 242 -31.01 -6.92 -39.89
N ALA A 243 -29.80 -6.40 -40.06
CA ALA A 243 -28.53 -7.06 -39.74
C ALA A 243 -27.89 -6.52 -38.44
N GLY A 244 -28.68 -6.00 -37.50
CA GLY A 244 -28.19 -5.27 -36.33
C GLY A 244 -27.28 -6.10 -35.40
N ILE A 245 -27.54 -7.40 -35.27
CA ILE A 245 -26.70 -8.30 -34.44
C ILE A 245 -25.29 -8.43 -35.04
N ASP A 246 -25.19 -8.56 -36.36
CA ASP A 246 -23.91 -8.66 -37.05
C ASP A 246 -23.16 -7.33 -37.02
N ALA A 247 -23.89 -6.21 -37.08
CA ALA A 247 -23.32 -4.88 -36.91
C ALA A 247 -22.68 -4.70 -35.53
N ILE A 248 -23.40 -5.08 -34.47
CA ILE A 248 -22.91 -5.00 -33.09
C ILE A 248 -21.71 -5.93 -32.90
N LYS A 249 -21.76 -7.17 -33.40
CA LYS A 249 -20.63 -8.11 -33.32
C LYS A 249 -19.40 -7.58 -34.05
N LYS A 250 -19.57 -6.97 -35.23
CA LYS A 250 -18.46 -6.38 -36.00
C LYS A 250 -17.85 -5.19 -35.26
N ALA A 251 -18.68 -4.32 -34.69
CA ALA A 251 -18.23 -3.17 -33.91
C ALA A 251 -17.45 -3.61 -32.65
N LEU A 252 -17.96 -4.59 -31.90
CA LEU A 252 -17.28 -5.14 -30.73
C LEU A 252 -15.93 -5.79 -31.10
N ARG A 253 -15.86 -6.55 -32.20
CA ARG A 253 -14.58 -7.10 -32.69
C ARG A 253 -13.57 -6.01 -33.09
N ALA A 254 -14.04 -4.91 -33.68
CA ALA A 254 -13.17 -3.77 -33.99
C ALA A 254 -12.59 -3.13 -32.72
N GLY A 255 -13.40 -3.03 -31.66
CA GLY A 255 -12.94 -2.61 -30.33
C GLY A 255 -11.93 -3.57 -29.70
N GLU A 256 -12.17 -4.88 -29.82
CA GLU A 256 -11.23 -5.91 -29.32
C GLU A 256 -9.92 -5.95 -30.13
N ALA A 257 -9.93 -5.60 -31.41
CA ALA A 257 -8.73 -5.51 -32.24
C ALA A 257 -7.76 -4.40 -31.79
N GLN A 258 -8.23 -3.40 -31.05
CA GLN A 258 -7.38 -2.36 -30.45
C GLN A 258 -6.68 -2.81 -29.16
N SER A 259 -6.94 -4.05 -28.70
CA SER A 259 -6.26 -4.65 -27.55
C SER A 259 -4.77 -4.90 -27.81
N ASN A 260 -3.98 -4.91 -26.75
CA ASN A 260 -2.55 -5.24 -26.80
C ASN A 260 -2.22 -6.28 -25.73
N GLU A 261 -1.05 -6.93 -25.81
CA GLU A 261 -0.64 -7.95 -24.83
C GLU A 261 -0.59 -7.40 -23.39
N ALA A 262 -0.21 -6.12 -23.25
CA ALA A 262 -0.18 -5.42 -21.97
C ALA A 262 -1.57 -4.94 -21.47
N VAL A 263 -2.55 -4.80 -22.36
CA VAL A 263 -3.90 -4.27 -22.07
C VAL A 263 -4.94 -5.07 -22.87
N PRO A 264 -5.29 -6.30 -22.43
CA PRO A 264 -6.33 -7.09 -23.09
C PRO A 264 -7.70 -6.48 -22.83
N ILE A 265 -8.47 -6.18 -23.88
CA ILE A 265 -9.84 -5.68 -23.79
C ILE A 265 -10.79 -6.86 -24.03
N LYS A 266 -11.74 -7.07 -23.13
CA LYS A 266 -12.78 -8.11 -23.24
C LYS A 266 -14.15 -7.46 -23.16
N ALA A 267 -14.95 -7.60 -24.22
CA ALA A 267 -16.34 -7.19 -24.21
C ALA A 267 -17.23 -8.30 -23.66
N LYS A 268 -18.13 -7.97 -22.73
CA LYS A 268 -19.16 -8.88 -22.21
C LYS A 268 -20.53 -8.25 -22.35
N LEU A 269 -21.51 -9.05 -22.76
CA LEU A 269 -22.92 -8.67 -22.72
C LEU A 269 -23.42 -8.86 -21.28
N VAL A 270 -24.09 -7.85 -20.73
CA VAL A 270 -24.80 -7.97 -19.45
C VAL A 270 -26.26 -8.28 -19.71
N ALA A 271 -26.92 -7.39 -20.46
CA ALA A 271 -28.30 -7.51 -20.92
C ALA A 271 -28.43 -6.62 -22.16
N PRO A 272 -29.16 -6.98 -23.22
CA PRO A 272 -29.42 -6.04 -24.31
C PRO A 272 -30.17 -4.80 -23.76
N PRO A 273 -29.82 -3.55 -24.10
CA PRO A 273 -28.73 -3.08 -24.98
C PRO A 273 -27.39 -2.74 -24.27
N LEU A 274 -27.19 -3.15 -23.03
CA LEU A 274 -26.01 -2.88 -22.18
C LEU A 274 -24.86 -3.89 -22.35
N TYR A 275 -23.70 -3.35 -22.70
CA TYR A 275 -22.43 -4.07 -22.83
C TYR A 275 -21.36 -3.47 -21.91
N VAL A 276 -20.47 -4.32 -21.44
CA VAL A 276 -19.38 -3.94 -20.54
C VAL A 276 -18.05 -4.29 -21.19
N LEU A 277 -17.19 -3.29 -21.32
CA LEU A 277 -15.79 -3.46 -21.69
C LEU A 277 -14.96 -3.56 -20.43
N SER A 278 -14.23 -4.66 -20.28
CA SER A 278 -13.31 -4.90 -19.17
C SER A 278 -11.89 -5.02 -19.69
N THR A 279 -10.94 -4.38 -19.01
CA THR A 279 -9.51 -4.58 -19.25
C THR A 279 -8.78 -4.75 -17.92
N ASN A 280 -7.62 -5.41 -17.98
CA ASN A 280 -6.72 -5.50 -16.84
C ASN A 280 -5.37 -4.93 -17.26
N ALA A 281 -4.87 -3.92 -16.56
CA ALA A 281 -3.64 -3.24 -16.92
C ALA A 281 -2.87 -2.79 -15.68
N THR A 282 -1.55 -2.73 -15.79
CA THR A 282 -0.68 -2.20 -14.73
C THR A 282 -0.62 -0.67 -14.73
N ASP A 283 -0.80 -0.05 -15.90
CA ASP A 283 -0.85 1.40 -16.06
C ASP A 283 -2.29 1.89 -16.28
N LYS A 284 -2.74 2.76 -15.39
CA LYS A 284 -4.06 3.39 -15.44
C LYS A 284 -4.22 4.27 -16.68
N TYR A 285 -3.22 5.09 -17.01
CA TYR A 285 -3.37 6.12 -18.04
C TYR A 285 -3.37 5.50 -19.43
N ALA A 286 -2.40 4.64 -19.71
CA ALA A 286 -2.34 3.90 -20.97
C ALA A 286 -3.60 3.05 -21.19
N ALA A 287 -4.17 2.47 -20.13
CA ALA A 287 -5.37 1.66 -20.25
C ALA A 287 -6.66 2.46 -20.46
N VAL A 288 -6.79 3.64 -19.83
CA VAL A 288 -7.91 4.56 -20.09
C VAL A 288 -7.87 5.06 -21.54
N ASP A 289 -6.72 5.53 -22.02
CA ASP A 289 -6.55 6.01 -23.40
C ASP A 289 -6.89 4.91 -24.43
N ARG A 290 -6.45 3.67 -24.17
CA ARG A 290 -6.77 2.52 -25.01
C ARG A 290 -8.26 2.18 -25.02
N LEU A 291 -8.92 2.21 -23.87
CA LEU A 291 -10.36 1.99 -23.76
C LEU A 291 -11.15 3.08 -24.48
N GLU A 292 -10.73 4.34 -24.39
CA GLU A 292 -11.36 5.45 -25.11
C GLU A 292 -11.23 5.27 -26.62
N ARG A 293 -10.03 4.94 -27.12
CA ARG A 293 -9.82 4.61 -28.55
C ARG A 293 -10.66 3.43 -29.02
N ALA A 294 -10.82 2.41 -28.17
CA ALA A 294 -11.68 1.27 -28.50
C ALA A 294 -13.15 1.68 -28.59
N ILE A 295 -13.64 2.53 -27.68
CA ILE A 295 -15.00 3.09 -27.72
C ILE A 295 -15.21 3.93 -28.98
N GLU A 296 -14.25 4.79 -29.35
CA GLU A 296 -14.30 5.57 -30.59
C GLU A 296 -14.34 4.67 -31.84
N SER A 297 -13.52 3.60 -31.88
CA SER A 297 -13.55 2.63 -32.98
C SER A 297 -14.88 1.89 -33.07
N ILE A 298 -15.49 1.54 -31.94
CA ILE A 298 -16.82 0.92 -31.89
C ILE A 298 -17.87 1.91 -32.37
N GLN A 299 -17.78 3.18 -31.94
CA GLN A 299 -18.69 4.25 -32.35
C GLN A 299 -18.66 4.48 -33.86
N SER A 300 -17.48 4.61 -34.47
CA SER A 300 -17.37 4.75 -35.93
C SER A 300 -17.96 3.54 -36.67
N THR A 301 -17.68 2.32 -36.21
CA THR A 301 -18.15 1.09 -36.88
C THR A 301 -19.67 0.88 -36.75
N ILE A 302 -20.27 1.36 -35.65
CA ILE A 302 -21.72 1.22 -35.42
C ILE A 302 -22.51 2.30 -36.14
N GLU A 303 -21.99 3.53 -36.21
CA GLU A 303 -22.58 4.64 -36.98
C GLU A 303 -22.60 4.32 -38.48
N ASP A 304 -21.52 3.73 -39.02
CA ASP A 304 -21.45 3.27 -40.42
C ASP A 304 -22.53 2.24 -40.78
N GLN A 305 -23.03 1.50 -39.78
CA GLN A 305 -24.04 0.45 -39.95
C GLN A 305 -25.44 0.88 -39.50
N GLY A 306 -25.64 2.17 -39.21
CA GLY A 306 -26.94 2.73 -38.83
C GLY A 306 -27.37 2.43 -37.40
N GLY A 307 -26.42 2.16 -36.50
CA GLY A 307 -26.67 2.04 -35.06
C GLY A 307 -26.16 3.26 -34.28
N SER A 308 -26.38 3.26 -32.96
CA SER A 308 -25.93 4.32 -32.05
C SER A 308 -25.29 3.73 -30.79
N LEU A 309 -24.29 4.44 -30.26
CA LEU A 309 -23.57 4.10 -29.03
C LEU A 309 -23.76 5.21 -27.99
N VAL A 310 -24.11 4.82 -26.76
CA VAL A 310 -24.17 5.74 -25.60
C VAL A 310 -23.27 5.22 -24.50
N VAL A 311 -22.29 6.02 -24.08
CA VAL A 311 -21.41 5.66 -22.94
C VAL A 311 -22.13 5.98 -21.64
N LYS A 312 -22.55 4.96 -20.89
CA LYS A 312 -23.14 5.12 -19.55
C LYS A 312 -22.08 5.41 -18.50
N MET A 313 -20.96 4.70 -18.57
CA MET A 313 -19.85 4.86 -17.66
C MET A 313 -18.54 4.92 -18.42
N LYS A 314 -17.83 6.04 -18.27
CA LYS A 314 -16.48 6.20 -18.81
C LYS A 314 -15.50 5.22 -18.17
N PRO A 315 -14.34 4.94 -18.82
CA PRO A 315 -13.34 4.01 -18.29
C PRO A 315 -12.91 4.37 -16.87
N LYS A 316 -13.27 3.53 -15.90
CA LYS A 316 -12.95 3.73 -14.48
C LYS A 316 -12.33 2.44 -13.92
N ALA A 317 -11.35 2.60 -13.04
CA ALA A 317 -10.81 1.48 -12.27
C ALA A 317 -11.90 0.94 -11.34
N VAL A 318 -12.16 -0.36 -11.40
CA VAL A 318 -13.18 -1.04 -10.59
C VAL A 318 -12.54 -1.69 -9.37
N SER A 319 -13.24 -1.56 -8.25
CA SER A 319 -12.94 -2.29 -7.01
C SER A 319 -13.51 -3.72 -7.06
N GLU A 320 -13.02 -4.60 -6.19
CA GLU A 320 -13.55 -5.97 -6.06
C GLU A 320 -15.06 -5.98 -5.74
N THR A 321 -15.55 -5.00 -4.98
CA THR A 321 -16.97 -4.87 -4.65
C THR A 321 -17.82 -4.54 -5.89
N GLU A 322 -17.39 -3.57 -6.70
CA GLU A 322 -18.09 -3.22 -7.96
C GLU A 322 -18.09 -4.38 -8.97
N GLU A 323 -17.07 -5.26 -8.92
CA GLU A 323 -17.01 -6.48 -9.73
C GLU A 323 -18.01 -7.55 -9.25
N GLN A 324 -18.14 -7.73 -7.93
CA GLN A 324 -19.13 -8.64 -7.35
C GLN A 324 -20.56 -8.21 -7.66
N ASP A 325 -20.87 -6.92 -7.51
CA ASP A 325 -22.20 -6.38 -7.80
C ASP A 325 -22.56 -6.58 -9.28
N LEU A 326 -21.60 -6.37 -10.18
CA LEU A 326 -21.81 -6.63 -11.60
C LEU A 326 -22.00 -8.12 -11.90
N ALA A 327 -21.19 -8.99 -11.29
CA ALA A 327 -21.33 -10.43 -11.49
C ALA A 327 -22.72 -10.93 -11.05
N GLN A 328 -23.24 -10.39 -9.95
CA GLN A 328 -24.62 -10.64 -9.52
C GLN A 328 -25.65 -10.11 -10.52
N LEU A 329 -25.44 -8.90 -11.06
CA LEU A 329 -26.34 -8.33 -12.06
C LEU A 329 -26.33 -9.14 -13.37
N MET A 330 -25.16 -9.61 -13.81
CA MET A 330 -25.02 -10.50 -14.96
C MET A 330 -25.67 -11.86 -14.71
N ALA A 331 -25.55 -12.41 -13.51
CA ALA A 331 -26.20 -13.67 -13.13
C ALA A 331 -27.73 -13.53 -13.10
N LYS A 332 -28.22 -12.42 -12.55
CA LYS A 332 -29.66 -12.12 -12.51
C LYS A 332 -30.24 -11.91 -13.90
N ALA A 333 -29.60 -11.10 -14.73
CA ALA A 333 -30.01 -10.88 -16.12
C ALA A 333 -29.93 -12.18 -16.96
N GLY A 334 -28.95 -13.04 -16.66
CA GLY A 334 -28.84 -14.37 -17.25
C GLY A 334 -30.00 -15.29 -16.85
N ALA A 335 -30.39 -15.29 -15.58
CA ALA A 335 -31.52 -16.07 -15.07
C ALA A 335 -32.86 -15.57 -15.66
N GLU A 336 -33.10 -14.26 -15.65
CA GLU A 336 -34.32 -13.65 -16.22
C GLU A 336 -34.44 -13.93 -17.73
N ASN A 337 -33.32 -13.93 -18.48
CA ASN A 337 -33.34 -14.30 -19.90
C ASN A 337 -33.51 -15.81 -20.13
N ALA A 338 -33.13 -16.67 -19.18
CA ALA A 338 -33.25 -18.12 -19.30
C ALA A 338 -34.63 -18.64 -18.88
N GLU A 339 -35.30 -17.95 -17.95
CA GLU A 339 -36.62 -18.34 -17.43
C GLU A 339 -37.78 -17.98 -18.39
N VAL A 340 -37.56 -17.08 -19.36
CA VAL A 340 -38.52 -16.75 -20.43
C VAL A 340 -38.38 -17.73 -21.62
N SER A 341 -38.36 -19.03 -21.32
CA SER A 341 -38.58 -20.08 -22.33
C SER A 341 -40.07 -20.36 -22.37
N GLY A 342 -40.78 -19.69 -23.29
CA GLY A 342 -42.21 -19.87 -23.50
C GLY A 342 -42.51 -21.23 -24.11
N ASP A 343 -42.96 -22.16 -23.27
CA ASP A 343 -43.86 -23.26 -23.66
C ASP A 343 -45.20 -23.01 -22.96
N GLU A 344 -46.13 -22.41 -23.68
CA GLU A 344 -47.57 -22.72 -23.61
C GLU A 344 -48.15 -22.39 -24.99
N ASP A 345 -48.04 -23.37 -25.89
CA ASP A 345 -48.79 -23.45 -27.14
C ASP A 345 -50.30 -23.50 -26.82
N GLU A 346 -50.99 -22.36 -26.83
CA GLU A 346 -52.45 -22.30 -26.96
C GLU A 346 -52.82 -22.09 -28.44
N GLU A 347 -52.77 -23.14 -29.26
CA GLU A 347 -53.57 -23.19 -30.49
C GLU A 347 -53.70 -24.62 -31.07
N GLU A 348 -54.46 -25.49 -30.40
CA GLU A 348 -55.10 -26.62 -31.09
C GLU A 348 -56.37 -27.07 -30.35
N ALA A 349 -57.51 -26.42 -30.65
CA ALA A 349 -58.84 -27.04 -30.74
C ALA A 349 -59.92 -25.99 -31.01
N LEU A 350 -60.38 -25.91 -32.27
CA LEU A 350 -61.80 -25.81 -32.62
C LEU A 350 -62.04 -26.21 -34.08
#